data_AF-A0A2G2Z0F3-F1
#
_entry.id   AF-A0A2G2Z0F3-F1
#
_cell.length_a   1.000
_cell.length_b   1.000
_cell.length_c   1.000
_cell.angle_alpha   90.00
_cell.angle_beta   90.00
_cell.angle_gamma   90.00
#
_symmetry.space_group_name_H-M   'P 1'
#
loop_
_entity.id
_entity.type
_entity.pdbx_description
1 polymer ?
#
loop_
_entity_poly.entity_id
_entity_poly.type
_entity_poly.pdbx_seq_one_letter_code
_entity_poly.pdbx_strand_id
1 'polypeptide(L)'
;MKSEFIALGKDSEEAEWLQNLLEDIPYWPKLLAPVCIHCDSQATIDRAGSMMYNGKSRHIRQRHNTIRELLSSRIITVDYVNSKDNVSNPLTNGLSREGVERTSKEMGLRPRISQHGDNST
;
A
#
# COMPACT_ATOMS: atom_id res chain seq x y z
N MET A 1 3.72 13.13 2.20
CA MET A 1 4.88 12.53 2.91
C MET A 1 4.57 12.03 4.33
N LYS A 2 4.03 12.85 5.26
CA LYS A 2 3.70 12.34 6.61
C LYS A 2 2.57 11.30 6.55
N SER A 3 1.52 11.51 5.76
CA SER A 3 0.44 10.55 5.52
C SER A 3 0.96 9.25 4.93
N GLU A 4 1.66 9.33 3.78
CA GLU A 4 2.27 8.18 3.09
C GLU A 4 3.13 7.31 3.99
N PHE A 5 4.00 7.91 4.81
CA PHE A 5 4.86 7.16 5.71
C PHE A 5 4.08 6.50 6.86
N ILE A 6 2.94 7.08 7.25
CA ILE A 6 2.05 6.48 8.26
C ILE A 6 1.26 5.33 7.66
N ALA A 7 0.74 5.50 6.43
CA ALA A 7 0.06 4.45 5.68
C ALA A 7 1.00 3.25 5.49
N LEU A 8 2.21 3.47 4.97
CA LEU A 8 3.21 2.41 4.81
C LEU A 8 3.49 1.64 6.12
N GLY A 9 3.56 2.35 7.26
CA GLY A 9 3.72 1.70 8.56
C GLY A 9 2.54 0.80 8.93
N LYS A 10 1.31 1.21 8.61
CA LYS A 10 0.12 0.40 8.84
C LYS A 10 0.03 -0.79 7.89
N ASP A 11 0.36 -0.59 6.63
CA ASP A 11 0.40 -1.65 5.63
C ASP A 11 1.47 -2.69 5.98
N SER A 12 2.59 -2.26 6.57
CA SER A 12 3.66 -3.15 7.05
C SER A 12 3.22 -3.98 8.26
N GLU A 13 2.52 -3.37 9.23
CA GLU A 13 1.92 -4.07 10.38
C GLU A 13 0.90 -5.13 9.91
N GLU A 14 0.06 -4.78 8.93
CA GLU A 14 -0.93 -5.70 8.36
C GLU A 14 -0.26 -6.83 7.56
N ALA A 15 0.79 -6.54 6.81
CA ALA A 15 1.53 -7.54 6.04
C ALA A 15 2.22 -8.58 6.94
N GLU A 16 2.81 -8.14 8.06
CA GLU A 16 3.35 -9.04 9.09
C GLU A 16 2.24 -9.90 9.70
N TRP A 17 1.10 -9.29 10.05
CA TRP A 17 -0.04 -10.04 10.57
C TRP A 17 -0.55 -11.10 9.59
N LEU A 18 -0.65 -10.77 8.29
CA LEU A 18 -1.04 -11.71 7.25
C LEU A 18 -0.05 -12.88 7.12
N GLN A 19 1.26 -12.62 7.19
CA GLN A 19 2.24 -13.71 7.16
C GLN A 19 2.10 -14.63 8.37
N ASN A 20 1.99 -14.07 9.58
CA ASN A 20 1.81 -14.84 10.80
C ASN A 20 0.52 -15.69 10.74
N LEU A 21 -0.58 -15.11 10.24
CA LEU A 21 -1.83 -15.82 10.03
C LEU A 21 -1.67 -17.00 9.07
N LEU A 22 -0.94 -16.81 7.96
CA LEU A 22 -0.71 -17.87 6.98
C LEU A 22 0.19 -18.97 7.54
N GLU A 23 1.17 -18.64 8.37
CA GLU A 23 2.03 -19.63 9.05
C GLU A 23 1.24 -20.52 10.02
N ASP A 24 0.18 -19.99 10.63
CA ASP A 24 -0.69 -20.74 11.54
C ASP A 24 -1.63 -21.73 10.82
N ILE A 25 -1.78 -21.63 9.49
CA ILE A 25 -2.65 -22.52 8.72
C ILE A 25 -1.95 -23.87 8.47
N PRO A 26 -2.54 -25.01 8.90
CA PRO A 26 -1.96 -26.33 8.64
C PRO A 26 -1.76 -26.59 7.15
N TYR A 27 -0.62 -27.18 6.80
CA TYR A 27 -0.22 -27.51 5.42
C TYR A 27 0.03 -26.31 4.50
N TRP A 28 0.06 -25.08 5.03
CA TRP A 28 0.47 -23.92 4.25
C TRP A 28 1.97 -24.01 3.90
N PRO A 29 2.39 -23.59 2.69
CA PRO A 29 3.80 -23.57 2.33
C PRO A 29 4.63 -22.71 3.30
N LYS A 30 5.65 -23.30 3.92
CA LYS A 30 6.53 -22.60 4.88
C LYS A 30 7.39 -21.49 4.28
N LEU A 31 7.57 -21.47 2.96
CA LEU A 31 8.33 -20.43 2.28
C LEU A 31 7.34 -19.37 1.79
N LEU A 32 7.11 -18.35 2.63
CA LEU A 32 6.37 -17.17 2.22
C LEU A 32 7.30 -16.22 1.48
N ALA A 33 6.90 -15.83 0.28
CA ALA A 33 7.53 -14.70 -0.38
C ALA A 33 7.23 -13.42 0.43
N PRO A 34 8.17 -12.45 0.46
CA PRO A 34 7.90 -11.16 1.08
C PRO A 34 6.64 -10.52 0.47
N VAL A 35 5.80 -9.90 1.30
CA VAL A 35 4.64 -9.16 0.80
C VAL A 35 5.14 -7.87 0.12
N CYS A 36 4.81 -7.67 -1.14
CA CYS A 36 5.13 -6.45 -1.87
C CYS A 36 4.08 -5.37 -1.59
N ILE A 37 4.52 -4.25 -1.02
CA ILE A 37 3.71 -3.05 -0.79
C ILE A 37 4.07 -2.03 -1.87
N HIS A 38 3.10 -1.66 -2.69
CA HIS A 38 3.29 -0.63 -3.71
C HIS A 38 3.11 0.77 -3.12
N CYS A 39 4.09 1.65 -3.32
CA CYS A 39 4.06 3.04 -2.85
C CYS A 39 4.37 4.01 -4.00
N ASP A 40 3.58 5.08 -4.14
CA ASP A 40 3.79 6.09 -5.21
C ASP A 40 4.67 7.27 -4.79
N SER A 41 5.19 7.24 -3.56
CA SER A 41 6.05 8.27 -3.00
C SER A 41 7.47 7.75 -2.82
N GLN A 42 8.35 8.04 -3.79
CA GLN A 42 9.77 7.68 -3.72
C GLN A 42 10.43 8.16 -2.42
N ALA A 43 10.10 9.38 -1.96
CA ALA A 43 10.63 9.91 -0.71
C ALA A 43 10.18 9.12 0.54
N THR A 44 9.03 8.43 0.47
CA THR A 44 8.58 7.51 1.53
C THR A 44 9.39 6.23 1.50
N ILE A 45 9.64 5.68 0.30
CA ILE A 45 10.45 4.47 0.07
C ILE A 45 11.88 4.68 0.56
N ASP A 46 12.53 5.75 0.09
CA ASP A 46 13.91 6.10 0.46
C ASP A 46 14.06 6.25 1.98
N ARG A 47 13.03 6.83 2.61
CA ARG A 47 13.00 7.04 4.05
C ARG A 47 12.77 5.74 4.82
N ALA A 48 11.97 4.81 4.32
CA ALA A 48 11.74 3.51 4.94
C ALA A 48 13.02 2.65 4.94
N GLY A 49 13.81 2.72 3.86
CA GLY A 49 15.09 2.01 3.74
C GLY A 49 16.29 2.73 4.40
N SER A 50 16.11 3.95 4.92
CA SER A 50 17.24 4.76 5.39
C SER A 50 17.78 4.27 6.74
N MET A 51 19.07 3.91 6.78
CA MET A 51 19.71 3.51 8.03
C MET A 51 19.82 4.65 9.05
N MET A 52 19.90 5.89 8.59
CA MET A 52 20.09 7.12 9.39
C MET A 52 18.77 7.84 9.73
N TYR A 53 17.66 7.15 9.49
CA TYR A 53 16.26 7.46 9.81
C TYR A 53 15.91 7.94 11.23
N ASN A 54 16.29 9.13 11.70
CA ASN A 54 16.09 9.46 13.13
C ASN A 54 14.68 9.92 13.54
N GLY A 55 13.75 10.21 12.61
CA GLY A 55 12.39 10.61 12.97
C GLY A 55 12.29 12.01 13.59
N LYS A 56 11.25 12.79 13.25
CA LYS A 56 10.99 14.08 13.93
C LYS A 56 10.33 13.90 15.32
N SER A 57 9.64 12.78 15.54
CA SER A 57 8.91 12.47 16.77
C SER A 57 9.10 11.01 17.16
N ARG A 58 8.87 10.68 18.44
CA ARG A 58 9.00 9.29 18.94
C ARG A 58 8.15 8.30 18.15
N HIS A 59 6.89 8.64 17.87
CA HIS A 59 5.97 7.75 17.14
C HIS A 59 6.42 7.53 15.69
N ILE A 60 6.99 8.55 15.03
CA ILE A 60 7.55 8.41 13.68
C ILE A 60 8.82 7.55 13.69
N ARG A 61 9.69 7.75 14.69
CA ARG A 61 10.93 6.96 14.84
C ARG A 61 10.62 5.49 15.11
N GLN A 62 9.63 5.21 15.95
CA GLN A 62 9.19 3.84 16.22
C GLN A 62 8.72 3.15 14.94
N ARG A 63 7.82 3.79 14.17
CA ARG A 63 7.33 3.25 12.90
C ARG A 63 8.46 2.99 11.91
N HIS A 64 9.41 3.92 11.80
CA HIS A 64 10.57 3.73 10.95
C HIS A 64 11.37 2.49 11.34
N ASN A 65 11.64 2.30 12.63
CA ASN A 65 12.39 1.14 13.11
C ASN A 65 11.66 -0.17 12.78
N THR A 66 10.34 -0.23 13.01
CA THR A 66 9.51 -1.38 12.66
C THR A 66 9.54 -1.67 11.16
N ILE A 67 9.28 -0.68 10.29
CA ILE A 67 9.31 -0.87 8.83
C ILE A 67 10.70 -1.37 8.37
N ARG A 68 11.77 -0.79 8.92
CA ARG A 68 13.15 -1.19 8.60
C ARG A 68 13.46 -2.62 9.03
N GLU A 69 12.98 -3.03 10.21
CA GLU A 69 13.11 -4.41 10.70
C GLU A 69 12.41 -5.39 9.75
N LEU A 70 11.18 -5.09 9.34
CA LEU A 70 10.39 -5.91 8.41
C LEU A 70 11.01 -6.01 7.00
N LEU A 71 11.61 -4.92 6.51
CA LEU A 71 12.39 -4.93 5.27
C LEU A 71 13.65 -5.80 5.41
N SER A 72 14.33 -5.70 6.56
CA SER A 72 15.58 -6.44 6.82
C SER A 72 15.34 -7.94 7.00
N SER A 73 14.23 -8.32 7.63
CA SER A 73 13.80 -9.71 7.79
C SER A 73 13.16 -10.30 6.52
N ARG A 74 13.00 -9.49 5.47
CA ARG A 74 12.31 -9.87 4.23
C ARG A 74 10.87 -10.33 4.44
N ILE A 75 10.19 -9.80 5.46
CA ILE A 75 8.73 -9.97 5.61
C ILE A 75 8.02 -9.13 4.55
N ILE A 76 8.50 -7.91 4.31
CA ILE A 76 7.95 -7.02 3.28
C ILE A 76 9.00 -6.60 2.26
N THR A 77 8.52 -6.19 1.09
CA THR A 77 9.24 -5.41 0.09
C THR A 77 8.40 -4.17 -0.23
N VAL A 78 9.05 -3.08 -0.66
CA VAL A 78 8.35 -1.85 -1.02
C VAL A 78 8.82 -1.43 -2.40
N ASP A 79 7.89 -1.45 -3.36
CA ASP A 79 8.17 -1.11 -4.75
C ASP A 79 7.47 0.20 -5.14
N TYR A 80 8.15 0.95 -6.00
CA TYR A 80 7.55 2.15 -6.57
C TYR A 80 6.46 1.79 -7.58
N VAL A 81 5.30 2.44 -7.46
CA VAL A 81 4.25 2.41 -8.47
C VAL A 81 3.94 3.83 -8.93
N ASN A 82 3.62 4.02 -10.21
CA ASN A 82 3.16 5.32 -10.66
C ASN A 82 1.84 5.67 -9.95
N SER A 83 1.69 6.91 -9.50
CA SER A 83 0.47 7.38 -8.82
C SER A 83 -0.81 7.15 -9.65
N LYS A 84 -0.72 7.17 -10.98
CA LYS A 84 -1.89 6.89 -11.86
C LYS A 84 -2.32 5.43 -11.88
N ASP A 85 -1.42 4.53 -11.49
CA ASP A 85 -1.58 3.07 -11.51
C ASP A 85 -1.70 2.52 -10.08
N ASN A 86 -1.62 3.39 -9.06
CA ASN A 86 -1.81 2.99 -7.67
C ASN A 86 -3.32 2.86 -7.37
N VAL A 87 -3.81 1.62 -7.33
CA VAL A 87 -5.20 1.27 -7.04
C VAL A 87 -5.73 1.74 -5.68
N SER A 88 -4.84 2.09 -4.75
CA SER A 88 -5.22 2.61 -3.43
C SER A 88 -5.52 4.11 -3.42
N ASN A 89 -5.09 4.85 -4.45
CA ASN A 89 -5.27 6.30 -4.52
C ASN A 89 -6.71 6.80 -4.41
N PRO A 90 -7.75 6.11 -4.91
CA PRO A 90 -9.14 6.53 -4.70
C PRO A 90 -9.55 6.54 -3.22
N LEU A 91 -8.87 5.78 -2.36
CA LEU A 91 -9.18 5.67 -0.93
C LEU A 91 -8.53 6.77 -0.09
N THR A 92 -7.49 7.43 -0.62
CA THR A 92 -6.66 8.41 0.11
C THR A 92 -6.71 9.81 -0.51
N ASN A 93 -7.05 9.91 -1.80
CA ASN A 93 -7.01 11.13 -2.59
C ASN A 93 -8.33 11.38 -3.33
N GLY A 94 -8.63 12.66 -3.59
CA GLY A 94 -9.68 13.03 -4.54
C GLY A 94 -9.19 12.83 -5.98
N LEU A 95 -9.72 11.83 -6.67
CA LEU A 95 -9.39 11.56 -8.08
C LEU A 95 -10.43 12.15 -9.04
N SER A 96 -10.02 12.33 -10.30
CA SER A 96 -10.97 12.60 -11.39
C SER A 96 -11.90 11.40 -11.59
N ARG A 97 -13.07 11.62 -12.22
CA ARG A 97 -13.99 10.53 -12.59
C ARG A 97 -13.28 9.43 -13.37
N GLU A 98 -12.45 9.80 -14.34
CA GLU A 98 -11.69 8.83 -15.13
C GLU A 98 -10.72 8.01 -14.26
N GLY A 99 -10.04 8.66 -13.31
CA GLY A 99 -9.15 7.99 -12.36
C GLY A 99 -9.89 6.99 -11.48
N VAL A 100 -11.08 7.36 -10.99
CA VAL A 100 -11.95 6.45 -10.22
C VAL A 100 -12.43 5.28 -11.06
N GLU A 101 -12.85 5.51 -12.31
CA GLU A 101 -13.34 4.44 -13.20
C GLU A 101 -12.23 3.44 -13.56
N ARG A 102 -11.00 3.92 -13.79
CA ARG A 102 -9.83 3.07 -14.07
C ARG A 102 -9.48 2.19 -12.86
N THR A 103 -9.22 2.81 -11.72
CA THR A 103 -8.84 2.12 -10.47
C THR A 103 -9.95 1.19 -9.97
N SER A 104 -11.23 1.54 -10.17
CA SER A 104 -12.35 0.66 -9.84
C SER A 104 -12.28 -0.66 -10.62
N LYS A 105 -11.97 -0.62 -11.91
CA LYS A 105 -11.80 -1.83 -12.73
C LYS A 105 -10.62 -2.67 -12.25
N GLU A 106 -9.50 -2.03 -11.91
CA GLU A 106 -8.30 -2.70 -11.38
C GLU A 106 -8.55 -3.35 -10.01
N MET A 107 -9.39 -2.76 -9.18
CA MET A 107 -9.88 -3.36 -7.93
C MET A 107 -10.92 -4.48 -8.14
N GLY A 108 -11.29 -4.80 -9.39
CA GLY A 108 -12.32 -5.79 -9.71
C GLY A 108 -13.75 -5.30 -9.52
N LEU A 109 -13.95 -4.01 -9.28
CA LEU A 109 -15.26 -3.39 -9.17
C LEU A 109 -15.85 -3.11 -10.56
N ARG A 110 -17.17 -3.28 -10.69
CA ARG A 110 -17.90 -2.89 -11.90
C ARG A 110 -18.33 -1.43 -11.79
N PRO A 111 -17.90 -0.55 -12.72
CA PRO A 111 -18.39 0.83 -12.75
C PRO A 111 -19.91 0.84 -12.91
N ARG A 112 -20.61 1.64 -12.12
CA ARG A 112 -22.02 1.91 -12.37
C ARG A 112 -22.13 2.74 -13.64
N ILE A 113 -22.54 2.10 -14.72
CA ILE A 113 -22.97 2.80 -15.93
C ILE A 113 -24.25 3.53 -15.55
N SER A 114 -24.21 4.87 -15.50
CA SER A 114 -25.45 5.63 -15.37
C SER A 114 -26.28 5.36 -16.61
N GLN A 115 -27.44 4.73 -16.45
CA GLN A 115 -28.48 4.74 -17.47
C GLN A 115 -29.05 6.15 -17.54
N HIS A 116 -28.33 7.07 -18.15
CA HIS A 116 -28.97 8.20 -18.80
C HIS A 116 -29.15 7.76 -20.24
N GLY A 117 -30.40 7.37 -20.54
CA GLY A 117 -30.82 7.13 -21.90
C GLY A 117 -30.63 8.41 -22.69
N ASP A 118 -29.85 8.30 -23.76
CA ASP A 118 -29.93 9.21 -24.90
C ASP A 118 -31.34 9.06 -25.50
N ASN A 119 -32.34 9.65 -24.85
CA ASN A 119 -33.60 9.97 -25.51
C ASN A 119 -33.35 11.22 -26.34
N SER A 120 -32.66 11.01 -27.47
CA SER A 120 -32.71 11.94 -28.59
C SER A 120 -34.15 11.91 -29.13
N THR A 121 -34.85 13.03 -29.02
CA THR A 121 -36.01 13.35 -29.86
C THR A 121 -35.66 14.63 -30.61
#